data_AF-A0A1W9X7I1-F1
#
_entry.id   AF-A0A1W9X7I1-F1
#
_cell.length_a   1.000
_cell.length_b   1.000
_cell.length_c   1.000
_cell.angle_alpha   90.00
_cell.angle_beta   90.00
_cell.angle_gamma   90.00
#
_symmetry.space_group_name_H-M   'P 1'
#
loop_
_entity.id
_entity.type
_entity.pdbx_description
1 polymer ?
#
loop_
_entity_poly.entity_id
_entity_poly.type
_entity_poly.pdbx_seq_one_letter_code
_entity_poly.pdbx_strand_id
1 'polypeptide(L)'
;MSEQWMNTMTVESLHLRQATRNELLASLLARCPMPSENFPGDRKFFMDRRGEGVPVILSESEKLSGKKPEYQLIDNVELMLIIHGATSPHESGLTY
;
A
#
# COMPACT_ATOMS: atom_id res chain seq x y z
N MET A 1 -21.69 27.80 12.55
CA MET A 1 -20.44 27.37 11.89
C MET A 1 -20.20 25.92 12.23
N SER A 2 -20.40 24.99 11.29
CA SER A 2 -20.08 23.57 11.47
C SER A 2 -18.58 23.36 11.25
N GLU A 3 -17.87 22.96 12.29
CA GLU A 3 -16.48 22.52 12.20
C GLU A 3 -16.41 21.23 11.38
N GLN A 4 -16.00 21.37 10.11
CA GLN A 4 -15.75 20.27 9.19
C GLN A 4 -14.33 19.74 9.43
N TRP A 5 -14.14 18.92 10.46
CA TRP A 5 -12.87 18.25 10.73
C TRP A 5 -12.59 17.17 9.68
N MET A 6 -11.94 17.58 8.60
CA MET A 6 -10.72 16.99 8.01
C MET A 6 -10.60 15.45 7.94
N ASN A 7 -11.56 14.79 7.30
CA ASN A 7 -11.30 13.50 6.62
C ASN A 7 -11.39 13.74 5.10
N THR A 8 -10.59 14.67 4.60
CA THR A 8 -10.59 15.16 3.19
C THR A 8 -9.74 14.32 2.24
N MET A 9 -9.32 13.12 2.67
CA MET A 9 -8.51 12.23 1.84
C MET A 9 -9.41 11.34 1.00
N THR A 10 -9.34 11.51 -0.32
CA THR A 10 -10.03 10.66 -1.29
C THR A 10 -9.11 9.53 -1.73
N VAL A 11 -9.70 8.42 -2.20
CA VAL A 11 -8.97 7.30 -2.79
C VAL A 11 -8.02 7.76 -3.89
N GLU A 12 -8.50 8.61 -4.80
CA GLU A 12 -7.70 9.11 -5.92
C GLU A 12 -6.47 9.89 -5.46
N SER A 13 -6.57 10.61 -4.34
CA SER A 13 -5.47 11.43 -3.84
C SER A 13 -4.42 10.64 -3.06
N LEU A 14 -4.68 9.38 -2.67
CA LEU A 14 -3.82 8.60 -1.74
C LEU A 14 -2.35 8.58 -2.17
N HIS A 15 -2.08 8.41 -3.46
CA HIS A 15 -0.72 8.32 -4.00
C HIS A 15 0.05 9.65 -3.99
N LEU A 16 -0.63 10.78 -3.80
CA LEU A 16 -0.04 12.12 -3.75
C LEU A 16 0.17 12.63 -2.32
N ARG A 17 -0.26 11.85 -1.31
CA ARG A 17 -0.33 12.33 0.08
C ARG A 17 0.74 11.70 0.95
N GLN A 18 1.28 12.55 1.81
CA GLN A 18 2.34 12.25 2.77
C GLN A 18 1.84 12.33 4.23
N ALA A 19 0.66 12.93 4.41
CA ALA A 19 0.02 13.11 5.71
C ALA A 19 -0.46 11.76 6.25
N THR A 20 -0.25 11.53 7.54
CA THR A 20 -0.66 10.30 8.21
C THR A 20 -1.70 10.62 9.28
N ARG A 21 -2.62 9.69 9.56
CA ARG A 21 -3.60 9.87 10.64
C ARG A 21 -2.93 9.81 12.03
N ASN A 22 -1.84 9.04 12.15
CA ASN A 22 -1.12 8.88 13.40
C ASN A 22 0.38 9.04 13.19
N GLU A 23 0.85 10.26 13.49
CA GLU A 23 2.24 10.66 13.34
C GLU A 23 3.21 9.89 14.24
N LEU A 24 2.78 9.53 15.46
CA LEU A 24 3.60 8.76 16.39
C LEU A 24 3.85 7.35 15.88
N LEU A 25 2.80 6.67 15.41
CA LEU A 25 2.91 5.32 14.85
C LEU A 25 3.76 5.33 13.57
N ALA A 26 3.50 6.25 12.65
CA ALA A 26 4.31 6.38 11.43
C ALA A 26 5.79 6.63 11.76
N SER A 27 6.07 7.51 12.71
CA SER A 27 7.43 7.82 13.15
C SER A 27 8.12 6.64 13.85
N LEU A 28 7.38 5.85 14.62
CA LEU A 28 7.90 4.64 15.24
C LEU A 28 8.29 3.60 14.18
N LEU A 29 7.39 3.30 13.24
CA LEU A 29 7.63 2.31 12.19
C LEU A 29 8.76 2.72 11.24
N ALA A 30 8.91 4.02 10.96
CA ALA A 30 10.03 4.54 10.17
C ALA A 30 11.40 4.40 10.84
N ARG A 31 11.45 4.20 12.16
CA ARG A 31 12.69 3.94 12.92
C ARG A 31 12.82 2.50 13.40
N CYS A 32 11.80 1.69 13.23
CA CYS A 32 11.81 0.30 13.65
C CYS A 32 12.53 -0.53 12.59
N PRO A 33 13.72 -1.10 12.89
CA PRO A 33 14.50 -1.85 11.92
C PRO A 33 13.74 -3.13 11.54
N MET A 34 13.85 -3.53 10.27
CA MET A 34 13.21 -4.75 9.80
C MET A 34 13.98 -5.98 10.30
N PRO A 35 13.36 -6.90 11.08
CA PRO A 35 14.03 -8.08 11.60
C PRO A 35 14.08 -9.20 10.55
N SER A 36 14.99 -9.14 9.57
CA SER A 36 15.47 -10.34 8.88
C SER A 36 16.54 -10.03 7.83
N GLU A 37 17.58 -10.87 7.79
CA GLU A 37 18.52 -10.97 6.66
C GLU A 37 17.87 -11.58 5.40
N ASN A 38 16.73 -12.28 5.56
CA ASN A 38 16.05 -13.02 4.49
C ASN A 38 14.91 -12.26 3.80
N PHE A 39 14.73 -10.96 4.08
CA PHE A 39 13.75 -10.18 3.33
C PHE A 39 14.32 -9.90 1.93
N PRO A 40 13.64 -10.33 0.84
CA PRO A 40 14.19 -10.21 -0.51
C PRO A 40 14.26 -8.77 -1.03
N GLY A 41 13.83 -7.78 -0.26
CA GLY A 41 13.89 -6.36 -0.63
C GLY A 41 14.91 -5.56 0.18
N ASP A 42 15.24 -4.37 -0.30
CA ASP A 42 16.29 -3.51 0.28
C ASP A 42 15.83 -2.66 1.47
N ARG A 43 14.66 -2.95 2.04
CA ARG A 43 14.06 -2.11 3.08
C ARG A 43 14.81 -2.30 4.41
N LYS A 44 15.27 -1.19 5.00
CA LYS A 44 16.01 -1.19 6.28
C LYS A 44 15.10 -1.11 7.51
N PHE A 45 13.93 -0.51 7.34
CA PHE A 45 12.95 -0.26 8.40
C PHE A 45 11.57 -0.78 7.97
N PHE A 46 10.61 -0.85 8.91
CA PHE A 46 9.25 -1.29 8.61
C PHE A 46 8.46 -0.35 7.70
N MET A 47 8.76 0.95 7.76
CA MET A 47 8.15 1.96 6.91
C MET A 47 9.23 2.65 6.09
N ASP A 48 9.04 2.66 4.76
CA ASP A 48 9.87 3.40 3.82
C ASP A 48 9.60 4.91 3.90
N ARG A 49 10.19 5.67 2.97
CA ARG A 49 9.88 7.09 2.81
C ARG A 49 8.37 7.28 2.70
N ARG A 50 7.86 8.27 3.45
CA ARG A 50 6.42 8.57 3.50
C ARG A 50 5.90 8.78 2.07
N GLY A 51 4.63 8.39 1.88
CA GLY A 51 3.88 8.45 0.62
C GLY A 51 4.48 7.70 -0.58
N GLU A 52 5.59 6.99 -0.43
CA GLU A 52 6.09 6.08 -1.47
C GLU A 52 5.29 4.75 -1.50
N GLY A 53 4.66 4.38 -0.39
CA GLY A 53 3.99 3.09 -0.25
C GLY A 53 2.86 2.86 -1.26
N VAL A 54 1.98 3.84 -1.46
CA VAL A 54 0.85 3.71 -2.41
C VAL A 54 1.33 3.62 -3.86
N PRO A 55 2.22 4.50 -4.36
CA PRO A 55 2.86 4.34 -5.66
C PRO A 55 3.53 2.98 -5.87
N VAL A 56 4.28 2.48 -4.87
CA VAL A 56 4.95 1.18 -4.94
C VAL A 56 3.93 0.05 -5.07
N ILE A 57 2.86 0.05 -4.27
CA ILE A 57 1.78 -0.95 -4.38
C ILE A 57 1.17 -0.94 -5.77
N LEU A 58 0.82 0.24 -6.30
CA LEU A 58 0.24 0.39 -7.63
C LEU A 58 1.17 -0.20 -8.71
N SER A 59 2.45 0.17 -8.68
CA SER A 59 3.42 -0.24 -9.69
C SER A 59 3.78 -1.72 -9.60
N GLU A 60 4.14 -2.22 -8.42
CA GLU A 60 4.63 -3.60 -8.27
C GLU A 60 3.50 -4.63 -8.42
N SER A 61 2.29 -4.31 -7.97
CA SER A 61 1.14 -5.22 -8.16
C SER A 61 0.74 -5.34 -9.64
N GLU A 62 0.78 -4.22 -10.39
CA GLU A 62 0.51 -4.23 -11.82
C GLU A 62 1.59 -5.01 -12.59
N LYS A 63 2.87 -4.84 -12.23
CA LYS A 63 3.97 -5.63 -12.82
C LYS A 63 3.82 -7.13 -12.55
N LEU A 64 3.39 -7.50 -11.34
CA LEU A 64 3.29 -8.90 -10.91
C LEU A 64 2.11 -9.64 -11.56
N SER A 65 0.94 -8.99 -11.59
CA SER A 65 -0.33 -9.64 -11.98
C SER A 65 -0.86 -9.21 -13.36
N GLY A 66 -0.28 -8.16 -13.95
CA GLY A 66 -0.83 -7.49 -15.13
C GLY A 66 -2.13 -6.71 -14.85
N LYS A 67 -2.58 -6.66 -13.59
CA LYS A 67 -3.79 -5.95 -13.16
C LYS A 67 -3.45 -4.89 -12.14
N LYS A 68 -4.01 -3.69 -12.30
CA LYS A 68 -3.87 -2.64 -11.29
C LYS A 68 -4.59 -3.05 -10.00
N PRO A 69 -4.00 -2.78 -8.82
CA PRO A 69 -4.70 -3.02 -7.56
C PRO A 69 -5.81 -1.98 -7.38
N GLU A 70 -6.84 -2.36 -6.63
CA GLU A 70 -8.07 -1.58 -6.52
C GLU A 70 -8.24 -1.06 -5.09
N TYR A 71 -8.44 0.24 -4.97
CA TYR A 71 -8.76 0.89 -3.71
C TYR A 71 -10.23 1.29 -3.73
N GLN A 72 -10.97 0.91 -2.69
CA GLN A 72 -12.38 1.24 -2.54
C GLN A 72 -12.67 1.74 -1.13
N LEU A 73 -13.48 2.78 -1.02
CA LEU A 73 -13.99 3.24 0.26
C LEU A 73 -15.40 2.68 0.48
N ILE A 74 -15.57 1.85 1.52
CA ILE A 74 -16.84 1.24 1.90
C ILE A 74 -17.50 2.13 2.96
N ASP A 75 -18.75 2.50 2.72
CA ASP A 75 -19.58 3.34 3.59
C ASP A 75 -18.90 4.64 4.10
N ASN A 76 -17.94 5.16 3.33
CA ASN A 76 -17.08 6.31 3.69
C ASN A 76 -16.24 6.15 4.97
N VAL A 77 -16.10 4.92 5.48
CA VAL A 77 -15.43 4.64 6.77
C VAL A 77 -14.28 3.65 6.65
N GLU A 78 -14.35 2.71 5.71
CA GLU A 78 -13.38 1.62 5.58
C GLU A 78 -12.69 1.67 4.22
N LEU A 79 -11.36 1.56 4.22
CA LEU A 79 -10.56 1.46 3.00
C LEU A 79 -10.26 -0.02 2.72
N MET A 80 -10.79 -0.52 1.61
CA MET A 80 -10.48 -1.83 1.06
C MET A 80 -9.40 -1.70 -0.02
N LEU A 81 -8.40 -2.57 0.03
CA LEU A 81 -7.36 -2.71 -0.98
C LEU A 81 -7.37 -4.14 -1.51
N ILE A 82 -7.57 -4.30 -2.81
CA ILE A 82 -7.45 -5.57 -3.52
C ILE A 82 -6.11 -5.59 -4.25
N ILE A 83 -5.27 -6.58 -3.93
CA ILE A 83 -4.02 -6.86 -4.65
C ILE A 83 -4.18 -8.18 -5.37
N HIS A 84 -4.05 -8.16 -6.69
CA HIS A 84 -4.14 -9.35 -7.53
C HIS A 84 -2.83 -10.14 -7.45
N GLY A 85 -2.94 -11.46 -7.31
CA GLY A 85 -1.78 -12.37 -7.35
C GLY A 85 -1.26 -12.56 -8.79
N ALA A 86 -0.04 -13.07 -8.91
CA ALA A 86 0.46 -13.55 -10.19
C ALA A 86 -0.42 -14.71 -10.71
N THR A 87 -0.48 -14.86 -12.03
CA THR A 87 -1.14 -16.03 -12.65
C THR A 87 -0.52 -17.31 -12.12
N SER A 88 -1.36 -18.23 -11.65
CA SER A 88 -0.88 -19.51 -11.14
C SER A 88 -0.17 -20.28 -12.26
N PRO A 89 1.02 -20.84 -12.02
CA PRO A 89 1.69 -21.71 -12.99
C PRO A 89 0.82 -22.90 -13.44
N HIS A 90 -0.13 -23.32 -12.60
CA HIS A 90 -1.07 -24.41 -12.89
C HIS A 90 -2.22 -24.00 -13.81
N GLU A 91 -2.52 -22.72 -13.95
CA GLU A 91 -3.58 -22.20 -14.83
C GLU A 91 -3.07 -21.89 -16.25
N SER A 92 -1.75 -21.74 -16.41
CA SER A 92 -1.09 -21.33 -17.66
C SER A 92 -0.95 -22.45 -18.72
N GLY A 93 -1.49 -23.65 -18.49
CA GLY A 93 -1.52 -24.73 -19.50
C GLY A 93 -0.17 -25.34 -19.91
N LEU A 94 0.93 -25.02 -19.21
CA LEU A 94 2.22 -25.69 -19.40
C LEU A 94 2.28 -26.94 -18.53
N THR A 95 1.93 -28.08 -19.12
CA THR A 95 2.22 -29.41 -18.56
C THR A 95 3.73 -29.68 -18.66
N TYR A 96 4.36 -30.08 -17.55
CA TYR A 96 5.73 -30.58 -17.50
C TYR A 96 5.90 -31.89 -18.27
#